data_AF-W7Y3L2-F1
#
_entry.id   AF-W7Y3L2-F1
#
_cell.length_a   1.000
_cell.length_b   1.000
_cell.length_c   1.000
_cell.angle_alpha   90.00
_cell.angle_beta   90.00
_cell.angle_gamma   90.00
#
_symmetry.space_group_name_H-M   'P 1'
#
loop_
_entity.id
_entity.type
_entity.pdbx_description
1 polymer ?
#
loop_
_entity_poly.entity_id
_entity_poly.type
_entity_poly.pdbx_seq_one_letter_code
_entity_poly.pdbx_strand_id
1 'polypeptide(L)'
;MEANLSAGLPLVILAGICAGTFAIPFKFNNKWTWENNWLIWSIVALLIAPWVMAIVSVPDLIGVYKAEPENLLLISIFGIIWGIGAIMFGKGIDLLGVSLSFPIMLGLINSVGTIMPIVLRDPDELFTPDGLKIITGVVIILIGIVIVSVAGSKKNNVEGSNLEGKSKKNFVTGIIVCLLAGIFGPMINFAFVYGEPIQAKAVEFGASVLNSANPVWSIALTGGFIANAFYCIFLFRKNNSLRLYDTNFKKFLPLAALAGVIWYFSIMFYGMGSNSLGKMGASVGWATMQTLSILVGNMAGIITGEWKGTQKNTMMLMYGGVSLLIIGLVIIAL
;
A
#
# COMPACT_ATOMS: atom_id res chain seq x y z
N MET A 1 -17.37 11.94 -14.94
CA MET A 1 -16.92 13.23 -14.35
C MET A 1 -15.69 13.70 -15.09
N GLU A 2 -15.59 14.99 -15.42
CA GLU A 2 -14.39 15.57 -16.04
C GLU A 2 -13.20 15.50 -15.09
N ALA A 3 -12.02 15.14 -15.61
CA ALA A 3 -10.81 14.99 -14.81
C ALA A 3 -10.27 16.37 -14.40
N ASN A 4 -10.07 16.57 -13.09
CA ASN A 4 -9.42 17.75 -12.55
C ASN A 4 -8.01 17.39 -12.10
N LEU A 5 -7.05 17.46 -13.03
CA LEU A 5 -5.64 17.13 -12.74
C LEU A 5 -5.02 18.01 -11.65
N SER A 6 -5.36 19.30 -11.62
CA SER A 6 -4.77 20.24 -10.66
C SER A 6 -5.24 20.00 -9.23
N ALA A 7 -6.44 19.45 -9.04
CA ALA A 7 -6.92 19.03 -7.73
C ALA A 7 -6.50 17.59 -7.38
N GLY A 8 -6.54 16.66 -8.35
CA GLY A 8 -6.32 15.24 -8.10
C GLY A 8 -4.86 14.85 -7.87
N LEU A 9 -3.94 15.36 -8.68
CA LEU A 9 -2.53 14.97 -8.62
C LEU A 9 -1.86 15.34 -7.27
N PRO A 10 -2.06 16.54 -6.70
CA PRO A 10 -1.51 16.86 -5.38
C PRO A 10 -1.99 15.92 -4.28
N LEU A 11 -3.25 15.49 -4.31
CA LEU A 11 -3.80 14.53 -3.35
C LEU A 11 -3.13 13.16 -3.48
N VAL A 12 -2.94 12.67 -4.70
CA VAL A 12 -2.21 11.42 -4.93
C VAL A 12 -0.74 11.52 -4.51
N ILE A 13 -0.12 12.69 -4.67
CA ILE A 13 1.24 12.94 -4.17
C ILE A 13 1.27 12.85 -2.63
N LEU A 14 0.33 13.51 -1.94
CA LEU A 14 0.19 13.41 -0.49
C LEU A 14 -0.05 11.96 -0.05
N ALA A 15 -0.86 11.21 -0.81
CA ALA A 15 -1.08 9.80 -0.58
C ALA A 15 0.24 9.01 -0.59
N GLY A 16 1.05 9.22 -1.64
CA GLY A 16 2.38 8.59 -1.77
C GLY A 16 3.34 8.98 -0.63
N ILE A 17 3.33 10.24 -0.19
CA ILE A 17 4.17 10.69 0.95
C ILE A 17 3.76 10.00 2.24
N CYS A 18 2.46 9.95 2.54
CA CYS A 18 1.93 9.22 3.69
C CYS A 18 2.28 7.72 3.63
N ALA A 19 2.09 7.08 2.47
CA ALA A 19 2.44 5.68 2.26
C ALA A 19 3.95 5.40 2.35
N GLY A 20 4.80 6.35 2.00
CA GLY A 20 6.26 6.21 2.13
C GLY A 20 6.78 6.43 3.55
N THR A 21 6.02 7.13 4.41
CA THR A 21 6.48 7.56 5.74
C THR A 21 5.81 6.86 6.91
N PHE A 22 4.70 6.13 6.70
CA PHE A 22 3.93 5.52 7.80
C PHE A 22 4.73 4.56 8.68
N ALA A 23 5.80 3.95 8.16
CA ALA A 23 6.64 3.01 8.92
C ALA A 23 7.67 3.69 9.83
N ILE A 24 7.90 5.01 9.68
CA ILE A 24 8.88 5.76 10.47
C ILE A 24 8.59 5.68 11.98
N PRO A 25 7.35 5.87 12.48
CA PRO A 25 7.06 5.77 13.91
C PRO A 25 7.42 4.41 14.53
N PHE A 26 7.33 3.30 13.77
CA PHE A 26 7.73 1.98 14.26
C PHE A 26 9.22 1.89 14.60
N LYS A 27 10.09 2.67 13.96
CA LYS A 27 11.53 2.72 14.28
C LYS A 27 11.79 3.15 15.72
N PHE A 28 10.90 3.98 16.27
CA PHE A 28 10.98 4.45 17.65
C PHE A 28 10.27 3.52 18.64
N ASN A 29 9.61 2.46 18.15
CA ASN A 29 8.93 1.46 18.96
C ASN A 29 9.66 0.10 18.97
N ASN A 30 10.90 0.12 19.47
CA ASN A 30 11.82 -1.02 19.44
C ASN A 30 11.65 -2.04 20.57
N LYS A 31 10.71 -1.83 21.51
CA LYS A 31 10.44 -2.76 22.62
C LYS A 31 9.24 -3.65 22.38
N TRP A 32 8.37 -3.27 21.45
CA TRP A 32 7.25 -4.09 21.03
C TRP A 32 7.65 -5.00 19.89
N THR A 33 7.13 -6.23 19.90
CA THR A 33 7.28 -7.13 18.75
C THR A 33 6.47 -6.63 17.56
N TRP A 34 6.63 -7.27 16.40
CA TRP A 34 5.87 -6.93 15.20
C TRP A 34 4.37 -7.02 15.45
N GLU A 35 3.87 -8.10 16.05
CA GLU A 35 2.42 -8.26 16.31
C GLU A 35 1.85 -7.23 17.29
N ASN A 36 2.65 -6.77 18.27
CA ASN A 36 2.24 -5.70 19.18
C ASN A 36 2.05 -4.37 18.44
N ASN A 37 3.01 -4.01 17.58
CA ASN A 37 2.95 -2.79 16.76
C ASN A 37 1.85 -2.88 15.71
N TRP A 38 1.83 -3.99 14.98
CA TRP A 38 0.98 -4.21 13.81
C TRP A 38 -0.49 -4.33 14.18
N LEU A 39 -0.83 -4.90 15.36
CA LEU A 39 -2.23 -4.93 15.79
C LEU A 39 -2.77 -3.53 16.09
N ILE A 40 -2.03 -2.71 16.85
CA ILE A 40 -2.47 -1.33 17.14
C ILE A 40 -2.59 -0.52 15.85
N TRP A 41 -1.60 -0.64 14.97
CA TRP A 41 -1.67 -0.05 13.63
C TRP A 41 -2.91 -0.54 12.87
N SER A 42 -3.19 -1.85 12.87
CA SER A 42 -4.35 -2.42 12.17
C SER A 42 -5.67 -1.89 12.73
N ILE A 43 -5.81 -1.81 14.06
CA ILE A 43 -7.00 -1.25 14.72
C ILE A 43 -7.21 0.20 14.29
N VAL A 44 -6.16 1.02 14.28
CA VAL A 44 -6.29 2.44 13.97
C VAL A 44 -6.48 2.66 12.47
N ALA A 45 -5.62 2.07 11.64
CA ALA A 45 -5.57 2.30 10.20
C ALA A 45 -6.72 1.64 9.44
N LEU A 46 -7.15 0.46 9.88
CA LEU A 46 -8.05 -0.40 9.11
C LEU A 46 -9.47 -0.45 9.67
N LEU A 47 -9.65 -0.08 10.94
CA LEU A 47 -10.95 -0.07 11.59
C LEU A 47 -11.35 1.35 12.04
N ILE A 48 -10.64 1.96 12.97
CA ILE A 48 -11.09 3.22 13.58
C ILE A 48 -11.09 4.37 12.56
N ALA A 49 -9.95 4.69 11.95
CA ALA A 49 -9.83 5.84 11.06
C ALA A 49 -10.79 5.80 9.85
N PRO A 50 -10.93 4.67 9.11
CA PRO A 50 -11.85 4.65 7.97
C PRO A 50 -13.32 4.76 8.37
N TRP A 51 -13.73 4.15 9.49
CA TRP A 51 -15.11 4.30 9.97
C TRP A 51 -15.40 5.71 10.48
N VAL A 52 -14.46 6.32 11.22
CA VAL A 52 -14.59 7.72 11.65
C VAL A 52 -14.75 8.63 10.44
N MET A 53 -13.92 8.48 9.40
CA MET A 53 -14.05 9.29 8.20
C MET A 53 -15.34 9.02 7.44
N ALA A 54 -15.76 7.76 7.31
CA ALA A 54 -17.03 7.44 6.65
C ALA A 54 -18.22 8.10 7.37
N ILE A 55 -18.28 8.01 8.70
CA ILE A 55 -19.36 8.62 9.51
C ILE A 55 -19.34 10.15 9.43
N VAL A 56 -18.15 10.77 9.51
CA VAL A 56 -18.03 12.23 9.52
C VAL A 56 -18.29 12.85 8.13
N SER A 57 -17.97 12.11 7.06
CA SER A 57 -17.99 12.67 5.71
C SER A 57 -19.20 12.27 4.86
N VAL A 58 -20.01 11.31 5.31
CA VAL A 58 -21.17 10.79 4.57
C VAL A 58 -22.44 10.94 5.42
N PRO A 59 -23.34 11.89 5.07
CA PRO A 59 -24.50 12.25 5.89
C PRO A 59 -25.45 11.09 6.25
N ASP A 60 -25.70 10.16 5.32
CA ASP A 60 -26.53 8.97 5.55
C ASP A 60 -25.80 7.69 5.12
N LEU A 61 -24.70 7.38 5.83
CA LEU A 61 -23.85 6.22 5.56
C LEU A 61 -24.61 4.88 5.60
N ILE A 62 -25.55 4.73 6.53
CA ILE A 62 -26.34 3.49 6.64
C ILE A 62 -27.30 3.36 5.45
N GLY A 63 -27.91 4.47 5.02
CA GLY A 63 -28.74 4.52 3.81
C GLY A 63 -27.96 4.10 2.56
N VAL A 64 -26.72 4.58 2.41
CA VAL A 64 -25.82 4.19 1.31
C VAL A 64 -25.62 2.67 1.26
N TYR A 65 -25.33 2.03 2.40
CA TYR A 65 -25.15 0.57 2.45
C TYR A 65 -26.42 -0.22 2.20
N LYS A 66 -27.58 0.30 2.61
CA LYS A 66 -28.87 -0.34 2.33
C LYS A 66 -29.28 -0.19 0.86
N ALA A 67 -28.88 0.90 0.23
CA ALA A 67 -29.16 1.15 -1.18
C ALA A 67 -28.29 0.29 -2.11
N GLU A 68 -27.11 -0.13 -1.64
CA GLU A 68 -26.13 -0.89 -2.43
C GLU A 68 -25.60 -2.12 -1.68
N PRO A 69 -26.46 -3.09 -1.29
CA PRO A 69 -26.05 -4.23 -0.47
C PRO A 69 -25.26 -5.28 -1.26
N GLU A 70 -25.51 -5.42 -2.56
CA GLU A 70 -24.87 -6.44 -3.42
C GLU A 70 -23.34 -6.33 -3.48
N ASN A 71 -22.80 -5.12 -3.46
CA ASN A 71 -21.36 -4.89 -3.61
C ASN A 71 -20.59 -4.99 -2.28
N LEU A 72 -21.27 -4.95 -1.12
CA LEU A 72 -20.61 -4.96 0.20
C LEU A 72 -19.80 -6.24 0.44
N LEU A 73 -20.33 -7.40 0.05
CA LEU A 73 -19.64 -8.68 0.22
C LEU A 73 -18.37 -8.74 -0.63
N LEU A 74 -18.46 -8.33 -1.90
CA LEU A 74 -17.33 -8.33 -2.82
C LEU A 74 -16.21 -7.40 -2.33
N ILE A 75 -16.55 -6.19 -1.90
CA ILE A 75 -15.60 -5.21 -1.33
C ILE A 75 -14.95 -5.76 -0.07
N SER A 76 -15.72 -6.44 0.79
CA SER A 76 -15.19 -7.10 1.99
C SER A 76 -14.20 -8.20 1.64
N ILE A 77 -14.49 -9.01 0.61
CA ILE A 77 -13.61 -10.09 0.14
C ILE A 77 -12.31 -9.51 -0.40
N PHE A 78 -12.35 -8.47 -1.23
CA PHE A 78 -11.15 -7.78 -1.71
C PHE A 78 -10.31 -7.25 -0.54
N GLY A 79 -10.97 -6.67 0.46
CA GLY A 79 -10.35 -6.26 1.72
C GLY A 79 -9.62 -7.40 2.45
N ILE A 80 -10.28 -8.54 2.63
CA ILE A 80 -9.70 -9.73 3.29
C ILE A 80 -8.49 -10.24 2.51
N ILE A 81 -8.60 -10.38 1.18
CA ILE A 81 -7.52 -10.87 0.32
C ILE A 81 -6.32 -9.91 0.41
N TRP A 82 -6.57 -8.60 0.34
CA TRP A 82 -5.53 -7.59 0.54
C TRP A 82 -4.87 -7.71 1.92
N GLY A 83 -5.66 -7.89 2.99
CA GLY A 83 -5.15 -8.06 4.36
C GLY A 83 -4.24 -9.29 4.50
N ILE A 84 -4.59 -10.40 3.84
CA ILE A 84 -3.73 -11.58 3.73
C ILE A 84 -2.45 -11.23 2.98
N GLY A 85 -2.55 -10.52 1.86
CA GLY A 85 -1.41 -10.02 1.09
C GLY A 85 -0.44 -9.19 1.93
N ALA A 86 -0.95 -8.32 2.81
CA ALA A 86 -0.13 -7.51 3.71
C ALA A 86 0.68 -8.36 4.72
N ILE A 87 0.08 -9.42 5.27
CA ILE A 87 0.78 -10.37 6.14
C ILE A 87 1.85 -11.14 5.36
N MET A 88 1.50 -11.59 4.15
CA MET A 88 2.41 -12.32 3.27
C MET A 88 3.58 -11.45 2.81
N PHE A 89 3.36 -10.14 2.67
CA PHE A 89 4.41 -9.19 2.35
C PHE A 89 5.53 -9.24 3.40
N GLY A 90 5.17 -9.14 4.70
CA GLY A 90 6.14 -9.25 5.79
C GLY A 90 6.88 -10.59 5.79
N LYS A 91 6.15 -11.71 5.65
CA LYS A 91 6.75 -13.05 5.57
C LYS A 91 7.67 -13.24 4.37
N GLY A 92 7.34 -12.63 3.23
CA GLY A 92 8.14 -12.69 2.02
C GLY A 92 9.53 -12.10 2.24
N ILE A 93 9.60 -10.98 2.98
CA ILE A 93 10.86 -10.35 3.40
C ILE A 93 11.65 -11.30 4.31
N ASP A 94 11.02 -11.90 5.31
CA ASP A 94 11.69 -12.82 6.24
C ASP A 94 12.26 -14.05 5.51
N LEU A 95 11.56 -14.55 4.48
CA LEU A 95 11.95 -15.74 3.73
C LEU A 95 13.03 -15.45 2.68
N LEU A 96 12.86 -14.42 1.84
CA LEU A 96 13.75 -14.14 0.70
C LEU A 96 14.72 -12.98 0.92
N GLY A 97 14.52 -12.15 1.95
CA GLY A 97 15.22 -10.88 2.09
C GLY A 97 14.65 -9.80 1.16
N VAL A 98 14.98 -8.55 1.48
CA VAL A 98 14.46 -7.35 0.79
C VAL A 98 14.77 -7.37 -0.72
N SER A 99 15.95 -7.85 -1.09
CA SER A 99 16.48 -7.81 -2.45
C SER A 99 15.66 -8.55 -3.49
N LEU A 100 15.16 -9.73 -3.12
CA LEU A 100 14.36 -10.59 -3.99
C LEU A 100 12.87 -10.38 -3.77
N SER A 101 12.44 -10.13 -2.53
CA SER A 101 11.03 -9.97 -2.21
C SER A 101 10.43 -8.67 -2.75
N PHE A 102 11.12 -7.53 -2.62
CA PHE A 102 10.57 -6.21 -2.99
C PHE A 102 10.28 -6.08 -4.49
N PRO A 103 11.19 -6.48 -5.42
CA PRO A 103 10.89 -6.42 -6.85
C PRO A 103 9.67 -7.24 -7.24
N ILE A 104 9.56 -8.45 -6.68
CA ILE A 104 8.44 -9.35 -6.98
C ILE A 104 7.15 -8.74 -6.45
N MET A 105 7.11 -8.36 -5.17
CA MET A 105 5.89 -7.88 -4.53
C MET A 105 5.49 -6.51 -5.06
N LEU A 106 6.36 -5.49 -4.98
CA LEU A 106 6.02 -4.13 -5.40
C LEU A 106 5.80 -4.05 -6.91
N GLY A 107 6.55 -4.82 -7.70
CA GLY A 107 6.38 -4.87 -9.15
C GLY A 107 5.00 -5.41 -9.54
N LEU A 108 4.57 -6.50 -8.92
CA LEU A 108 3.22 -7.05 -9.15
C LEU A 108 2.14 -6.11 -8.61
N ILE A 109 2.31 -5.55 -7.41
CA ILE A 109 1.33 -4.63 -6.81
C ILE A 109 1.10 -3.41 -7.70
N ASN A 110 2.19 -2.82 -8.20
CA ASN A 110 2.12 -1.68 -9.08
C ASN A 110 1.51 -2.06 -10.44
N SER A 111 2.04 -3.10 -11.09
CA SER A 111 1.63 -3.46 -12.45
C SER A 111 0.18 -3.93 -12.51
N VAL A 112 -0.21 -4.85 -11.63
CA VAL A 112 -1.59 -5.37 -11.59
C VAL A 112 -2.55 -4.27 -11.16
N GLY A 113 -2.19 -3.47 -10.15
CA GLY A 113 -3.05 -2.39 -9.68
C GLY A 113 -3.21 -1.25 -10.69
N THR A 114 -2.25 -1.03 -11.58
CA THR A 114 -2.33 -0.01 -12.63
C THR A 114 -3.00 -0.53 -13.91
N ILE A 115 -2.65 -1.73 -14.37
CA ILE A 115 -3.11 -2.24 -15.67
C ILE A 115 -4.49 -2.88 -15.56
N MET A 116 -4.77 -3.63 -14.49
CA MET A 116 -6.01 -4.41 -14.41
C MET A 116 -7.28 -3.56 -14.41
N PRO A 117 -7.35 -2.37 -13.77
CA PRO A 117 -8.53 -1.51 -13.89
C PRO A 117 -8.83 -1.09 -15.34
N ILE A 118 -7.81 -0.95 -16.19
CA ILE A 118 -8.00 -0.66 -17.62
C ILE A 118 -8.59 -1.88 -18.31
N VAL A 119 -7.97 -3.05 -18.11
CA VAL A 119 -8.43 -4.33 -18.70
C VAL A 119 -9.87 -4.66 -18.31
N LEU A 120 -10.24 -4.44 -17.04
CA LEU A 120 -11.59 -4.73 -16.56
C LEU A 120 -12.63 -3.77 -17.12
N ARG A 121 -12.23 -2.54 -17.46
CA ARG A 121 -13.11 -1.52 -17.98
C ARG A 121 -13.29 -1.66 -19.49
N ASP A 122 -12.18 -1.69 -20.21
CA ASP A 122 -12.11 -1.93 -21.66
C ASP A 122 -10.68 -2.34 -22.05
N PRO A 123 -10.43 -3.62 -22.40
CA PRO A 123 -9.12 -4.10 -22.82
C PRO A 123 -8.53 -3.37 -24.02
N ASP A 124 -9.37 -2.87 -24.93
CA ASP A 124 -8.91 -2.23 -26.17
C ASP A 124 -8.19 -0.91 -25.88
N GLU A 125 -8.45 -0.30 -24.73
CA GLU A 125 -7.77 0.92 -24.32
C GLU A 125 -6.26 0.73 -24.11
N LEU A 126 -5.80 -0.49 -23.83
CA LEU A 126 -4.36 -0.77 -23.74
C LEU A 126 -3.61 -0.57 -25.06
N PHE A 127 -4.31 -0.68 -26.19
CA PHE A 127 -3.73 -0.51 -27.52
C PHE A 127 -3.83 0.92 -28.05
N THR A 128 -4.48 1.81 -27.30
CA THR A 128 -4.52 3.25 -27.62
C THR A 128 -3.18 3.92 -27.28
N PRO A 129 -2.89 5.11 -27.84
CA PRO A 129 -1.69 5.87 -27.47
C PRO A 129 -1.53 6.06 -25.96
N ASP A 130 -2.61 6.37 -25.23
CA ASP A 130 -2.56 6.55 -23.78
C ASP A 130 -2.33 5.22 -23.03
N GLY A 131 -2.93 4.12 -23.50
CA GLY A 131 -2.66 2.78 -22.98
C GLY A 131 -1.20 2.36 -23.14
N LEU A 132 -0.61 2.62 -24.31
CA LEU A 132 0.79 2.31 -24.60
C LEU A 132 1.76 3.15 -23.74
N LYS A 133 1.42 4.41 -23.45
CA LYS A 133 2.18 5.23 -22.48
C LYS A 133 2.15 4.62 -21.09
N ILE A 134 0.97 4.19 -20.62
CA ILE A 134 0.82 3.55 -19.31
C ILE A 134 1.67 2.27 -19.23
N ILE A 135 1.59 1.41 -20.25
CA ILE A 135 2.40 0.18 -20.31
C ILE A 135 3.89 0.50 -20.28
N THR A 136 4.34 1.46 -21.09
CA THR A 136 5.74 1.87 -21.17
C THR A 136 6.23 2.40 -19.82
N GLY A 137 5.44 3.27 -19.18
CA GLY A 137 5.76 3.82 -17.87
C GLY A 137 5.81 2.75 -16.78
N VAL A 138 4.89 1.78 -16.79
CA VAL A 138 4.91 0.63 -15.87
C VAL A 138 6.17 -0.20 -16.06
N VAL A 139 6.58 -0.50 -17.29
CA VAL A 139 7.83 -1.24 -17.57
C VAL A 139 9.04 -0.50 -17.01
N ILE A 140 9.12 0.82 -17.19
CA ILE A 140 10.22 1.63 -16.67
C ILE A 140 10.22 1.66 -15.14
N ILE A 141 9.04 1.80 -14.51
CA ILE A 141 8.88 1.71 -13.05
C ILE A 141 9.38 0.36 -12.54
N LEU A 142 9.01 -0.74 -13.20
CA LEU A 142 9.47 -2.09 -12.83
C LEU A 142 11.00 -2.20 -12.84
N ILE A 143 11.66 -1.67 -13.87
CA ILE A 143 13.13 -1.63 -13.94
C ILE A 143 13.67 -0.81 -12.75
N GLY A 144 13.06 0.35 -12.46
CA GLY A 144 13.40 1.18 -11.29
C GLY A 144 13.30 0.42 -9.97
N ILE A 145 12.18 -0.29 -9.73
CA ILE A 145 11.96 -1.10 -8.52
C ILE A 145 13.05 -2.17 -8.37
N VAL A 146 13.39 -2.87 -9.46
CA VAL A 146 14.46 -3.88 -9.46
C VAL A 146 15.79 -3.24 -9.04
N ILE A 147 16.17 -2.13 -9.65
CA ILE A 147 17.44 -1.45 -9.37
C ILE A 147 17.50 -0.94 -7.91
N VAL A 148 16.44 -0.30 -7.41
CA VAL A 148 16.35 0.16 -6.00
C VAL A 148 16.47 -1.01 -5.03
N SER A 149 15.81 -2.13 -5.32
CA SER A 149 15.86 -3.31 -4.45
C SER A 149 17.23 -3.97 -4.44
N VAL A 150 17.92 -4.02 -5.59
CA VAL A 150 19.32 -4.48 -5.67
C VAL A 150 20.24 -3.55 -4.86
N ALA A 151 20.02 -2.22 -4.91
CA ALA A 151 20.78 -1.28 -4.08
C ALA A 151 20.54 -1.51 -2.58
N GLY A 152 19.28 -1.68 -2.17
CA GLY A 152 18.92 -2.05 -0.80
C GLY A 152 19.55 -3.37 -0.34
N SER A 153 19.69 -4.36 -1.23
CA SER A 153 20.42 -5.58 -0.94
C SER A 153 21.89 -5.35 -0.65
N LYS A 154 22.56 -4.58 -1.52
CA LYS A 154 24.00 -4.34 -1.41
C LYS A 154 24.33 -3.56 -0.14
N LYS A 155 23.42 -2.69 0.30
CA LYS A 155 23.48 -2.03 1.61
C LYS A 155 23.56 -3.06 2.75
N ASN A 156 22.65 -4.04 2.77
CA ASN A 156 22.53 -5.03 3.85
C ASN A 156 23.62 -6.13 3.82
N ASN A 157 24.27 -6.37 2.67
CA ASN A 157 25.38 -7.34 2.58
C ASN A 157 26.67 -6.82 3.23
N VAL A 158 26.84 -5.50 3.36
CA VAL A 158 27.99 -4.90 4.06
C VAL A 158 27.85 -5.05 5.59
N GLU A 159 26.62 -5.22 6.10
CA GLU A 159 26.32 -5.43 7.52
C GLU A 159 26.31 -6.91 7.96
N GLY A 160 26.80 -7.84 7.11
CA GLY A 160 26.99 -9.24 7.52
C GLY A 160 25.72 -10.09 7.62
N SER A 161 24.67 -9.78 6.83
CA SER A 161 23.49 -10.63 6.76
C SER A 161 23.79 -11.94 6.01
N ASN A 162 24.13 -12.99 6.75
CA ASN A 162 24.30 -14.36 6.26
C ASN A 162 23.03 -14.86 5.56
N LEU A 163 22.99 -14.74 4.23
CA LEU A 163 22.08 -15.51 3.36
C LEU A 163 22.61 -16.94 3.12
N GLU A 164 23.83 -17.24 3.55
CA GLU A 164 24.41 -18.58 3.51
C GLU A 164 23.74 -19.48 4.56
N GLY A 165 22.80 -20.32 4.12
CA GLY A 165 22.22 -21.37 4.96
C GLY A 165 20.72 -21.65 4.82
N LYS A 166 19.97 -20.88 4.01
CA LYS A 166 18.53 -21.17 3.81
C LYS A 166 18.32 -22.37 2.87
N SER A 167 17.58 -23.38 3.35
CA SER A 167 17.26 -24.57 2.56
C SER A 167 16.51 -24.21 1.26
N LYS A 168 16.72 -25.00 0.20
CA LYS A 168 16.01 -24.87 -1.09
C LYS A 168 14.48 -24.78 -0.92
N LYS A 169 13.93 -25.47 0.08
CA LYS A 169 12.50 -25.45 0.43
C LYS A 169 12.04 -24.07 0.94
N ASN A 170 12.83 -23.41 1.78
CA ASN A 170 12.51 -22.08 2.30
C ASN A 170 12.57 -21.01 1.19
N PHE A 171 13.49 -21.17 0.23
CA PHE A 171 13.58 -20.30 -0.94
C PHE A 171 12.34 -20.40 -1.84
N VAL A 172 11.94 -21.61 -2.24
CA VAL A 172 10.73 -21.80 -3.07
C VAL A 172 9.48 -21.29 -2.35
N THR A 173 9.35 -21.58 -1.06
CA THR A 173 8.24 -21.06 -0.24
C THR A 173 8.23 -19.53 -0.24
N GLY A 174 9.41 -18.91 -0.10
CA GLY A 174 9.54 -17.46 -0.16
C GLY A 174 9.08 -16.86 -1.48
N ILE A 175 9.41 -17.48 -2.62
CA ILE A 175 8.95 -17.03 -3.94
C ILE A 175 7.43 -17.09 -4.03
N ILE A 176 6.83 -18.21 -3.66
CA ILE A 176 5.37 -18.38 -3.68
C ILE A 176 4.69 -17.32 -2.81
N VAL A 177 5.22 -17.08 -1.61
CA VAL A 177 4.70 -16.06 -0.69
C VAL A 177 4.79 -14.66 -1.29
N CYS A 178 5.90 -14.31 -1.94
CA CYS A 178 6.07 -13.00 -2.58
C CYS A 178 5.15 -12.83 -3.80
N LEU A 179 4.96 -13.87 -4.61
CA LEU A 179 4.02 -13.83 -5.73
C LEU A 179 2.58 -13.59 -5.25
N LEU A 180 2.15 -14.34 -4.22
CA LEU A 180 0.83 -14.19 -3.63
C LEU A 180 0.64 -12.81 -2.98
N ALA A 181 1.63 -12.31 -2.24
CA ALA A 181 1.59 -10.94 -1.70
C ALA A 181 1.48 -9.90 -2.81
N GLY A 182 2.21 -10.10 -3.91
CA GLY A 182 2.18 -9.26 -5.11
C GLY A 182 0.82 -9.21 -5.80
N ILE A 183 0.13 -10.36 -5.91
CA ILE A 183 -1.18 -10.49 -6.56
C ILE A 183 -2.31 -10.01 -5.63
N PHE A 184 -2.18 -10.23 -4.32
CA PHE A 184 -3.20 -9.85 -3.34
C PHE A 184 -3.14 -8.37 -2.97
N GLY A 185 -1.96 -7.74 -3.03
CA GLY A 185 -1.81 -6.32 -2.68
C GLY A 185 -2.68 -5.33 -3.50
N PRO A 186 -2.86 -5.49 -4.83
CA PRO A 186 -3.78 -4.67 -5.62
C PRO A 186 -5.25 -4.77 -5.25
N MET A 187 -5.67 -5.78 -4.48
CA MET A 187 -7.10 -6.03 -4.23
C MET A 187 -7.77 -4.86 -3.50
N ILE A 188 -7.02 -4.07 -2.72
CA ILE A 188 -7.56 -2.83 -2.15
C ILE A 188 -7.93 -1.79 -3.23
N ASN A 189 -7.19 -1.72 -4.32
CA ASN A 189 -7.56 -0.88 -5.47
C ASN A 189 -8.77 -1.48 -6.22
N PHE A 190 -8.90 -2.80 -6.25
CA PHE A 190 -10.07 -3.43 -6.87
C PHE A 190 -11.31 -3.14 -6.04
N ALA A 191 -11.21 -3.15 -4.71
CA ALA A 191 -12.28 -2.71 -3.83
C ALA A 191 -12.72 -1.26 -4.15
N PHE A 192 -11.78 -0.37 -4.47
CA PHE A 192 -12.09 0.99 -4.91
C PHE A 192 -12.87 1.03 -6.23
N VAL A 193 -12.38 0.30 -7.24
CA VAL A 193 -12.98 0.24 -8.59
C VAL A 193 -14.38 -0.38 -8.53
N TYR A 194 -14.52 -1.57 -7.95
CA TYR A 194 -15.81 -2.25 -7.79
C TYR A 194 -16.71 -1.58 -6.74
N GLY A 195 -16.16 -0.65 -5.95
CA GLY A 195 -16.91 0.18 -5.02
C GLY A 195 -17.60 1.37 -5.66
N GLU A 196 -17.38 1.66 -6.95
CA GLU A 196 -17.97 2.80 -7.66
C GLU A 196 -19.50 2.95 -7.46
N PRO A 197 -20.33 1.88 -7.47
CA PRO A 197 -21.76 1.98 -7.16
C PRO A 197 -22.04 2.56 -5.75
N ILE A 198 -21.28 2.13 -4.74
CA ILE A 198 -21.37 2.67 -3.37
C ILE A 198 -20.94 4.13 -3.34
N GLN A 199 -19.90 4.49 -4.08
CA GLN A 199 -19.44 5.89 -4.18
C GLN A 199 -20.52 6.78 -4.82
N ALA A 200 -21.17 6.30 -5.88
CA ALA A 200 -22.27 7.00 -6.53
C ALA A 200 -23.45 7.21 -5.56
N LYS A 201 -23.85 6.17 -4.80
CA LYS A 201 -24.87 6.31 -3.75
C LYS A 201 -24.47 7.26 -2.64
N ALA A 202 -23.20 7.28 -2.25
CA ALA A 202 -22.72 8.25 -1.27
C ALA A 202 -22.92 9.70 -1.76
N VAL A 203 -22.65 9.98 -3.04
CA VAL A 203 -22.88 11.30 -3.64
C VAL A 203 -24.37 11.62 -3.72
N GLU A 204 -25.21 10.67 -4.15
CA GLU A 204 -26.68 10.83 -4.15
C GLU A 204 -27.23 11.17 -2.76
N PHE A 205 -26.61 10.61 -1.71
CA PHE A 205 -27.01 10.80 -0.30
C PHE A 205 -26.29 12.02 0.33
N GLY A 206 -25.67 12.87 -0.47
CA GLY A 206 -25.15 14.18 -0.08
C GLY A 206 -23.68 14.23 0.34
N ALA A 207 -22.91 13.14 0.14
CA ALA A 207 -21.46 13.20 0.31
C ALA A 207 -20.79 13.99 -0.83
N SER A 208 -19.68 14.65 -0.55
CA SER A 208 -18.86 15.24 -1.60
C SER A 208 -18.19 14.17 -2.46
N VAL A 209 -17.93 14.48 -3.73
CA VAL A 209 -17.20 13.57 -4.65
C VAL A 209 -15.85 13.13 -4.07
N LEU A 210 -15.14 14.05 -3.39
CA LEU A 210 -13.86 13.76 -2.73
C LEU A 210 -13.99 12.68 -1.64
N ASN A 211 -15.10 12.71 -0.89
CA ASN A 211 -15.32 11.80 0.25
C ASN A 211 -16.11 10.54 -0.12
N SER A 212 -16.59 10.43 -1.36
CA SER A 212 -17.43 9.33 -1.82
C SER A 212 -16.77 7.94 -1.71
N ALA A 213 -15.45 7.87 -1.63
CA ALA A 213 -14.70 6.63 -1.42
C ALA A 213 -14.70 6.13 0.04
N ASN A 214 -15.00 6.98 1.02
CA ASN A 214 -14.88 6.63 2.44
C ASN A 214 -15.79 5.46 2.88
N PRO A 215 -17.03 5.32 2.40
CA PRO A 215 -17.85 4.13 2.66
C PRO A 215 -17.16 2.84 2.20
N VAL A 216 -16.63 2.84 0.97
CA VAL A 216 -15.89 1.71 0.40
C VAL A 216 -14.68 1.36 1.27
N TRP A 217 -13.90 2.36 1.68
CA TRP A 217 -12.76 2.17 2.56
C TRP A 217 -13.11 1.59 3.91
N SER A 218 -14.21 2.01 4.53
CA SER A 218 -14.64 1.44 5.81
C SER A 218 -14.95 -0.05 5.71
N ILE A 219 -15.54 -0.51 4.61
CA ILE A 219 -15.85 -1.93 4.40
C ILE A 219 -14.60 -2.73 4.01
N ALA A 220 -13.87 -2.28 2.99
CA ALA A 220 -12.68 -2.96 2.48
C ALA A 220 -11.59 -3.09 3.57
N LEU A 221 -11.31 -2.00 4.27
CA LEU A 221 -10.29 -2.02 5.31
C LEU A 221 -10.73 -2.83 6.53
N THR A 222 -12.02 -2.89 6.86
CA THR A 222 -12.53 -3.82 7.88
C THR A 222 -12.27 -5.28 7.49
N GLY A 223 -12.45 -5.65 6.22
CA GLY A 223 -12.05 -6.96 5.72
C GLY A 223 -10.56 -7.24 5.94
N GLY A 224 -9.71 -6.26 5.63
CA GLY A 224 -8.27 -6.35 5.88
C GLY A 224 -7.91 -6.43 7.36
N PHE A 225 -8.62 -5.70 8.21
CA PHE A 225 -8.49 -5.73 9.67
C PHE A 225 -8.73 -7.12 10.20
N ILE A 226 -9.79 -7.80 9.76
CA ILE A 226 -10.13 -9.15 10.21
C ILE A 226 -8.95 -10.10 9.98
N ALA A 227 -8.40 -10.14 8.77
CA ALA A 227 -7.24 -10.99 8.45
C ALA A 227 -6.02 -10.67 9.33
N ASN A 228 -5.69 -9.38 9.48
CA ASN A 228 -4.55 -8.93 10.27
C ASN A 228 -4.72 -9.21 11.77
N ALA A 229 -5.90 -8.94 12.32
CA ALA A 229 -6.22 -9.19 13.72
C ALA A 229 -6.12 -10.68 14.06
N PHE A 230 -6.69 -11.57 13.24
CA PHE A 230 -6.57 -13.01 13.45
C PHE A 230 -5.12 -13.47 13.47
N TYR A 231 -4.29 -12.97 12.54
CA TYR A 231 -2.88 -13.35 12.50
C TYR A 231 -2.07 -12.79 13.68
N CYS A 232 -2.31 -11.54 14.10
CA CYS A 232 -1.69 -10.98 15.29
C CYS A 232 -2.10 -11.74 16.56
N ILE A 233 -3.38 -12.10 16.71
CA ILE A 233 -3.86 -12.91 17.84
C ILE A 233 -3.17 -14.28 17.86
N PHE A 234 -3.03 -14.92 16.70
CA PHE A 234 -2.28 -16.16 16.56
C PHE A 234 -0.82 -16.00 17.03
N LEU A 235 -0.13 -14.93 16.60
CA LEU A 235 1.24 -14.65 17.01
C LEU A 235 1.36 -14.33 18.50
N PHE A 236 0.42 -13.60 19.10
CA PHE A 236 0.43 -13.35 20.54
C PHE A 236 0.41 -14.64 21.36
N ARG A 237 -0.40 -15.62 20.94
CA ARG A 237 -0.46 -16.92 21.61
C ARG A 237 0.83 -17.71 21.38
N LYS A 238 1.34 -17.69 20.15
CA LYS A 238 2.56 -18.43 19.78
C LYS A 238 3.82 -17.89 20.47
N ASN A 239 3.96 -16.58 20.53
CA ASN A 239 5.17 -15.90 21.00
C ASN A 239 5.06 -15.43 22.46
N ASN A 240 3.89 -15.56 23.09
CA ASN A 240 3.60 -15.04 24.43
C ASN A 240 3.99 -13.55 24.58
N SER A 241 3.67 -12.76 23.56
CA SER A 241 4.05 -11.35 23.41
C SER A 241 2.97 -10.37 23.86
N LEU A 242 1.79 -10.86 24.29
CA LEU A 242 0.72 -10.00 24.81
C LEU A 242 1.17 -9.22 26.06
N ARG A 243 1.97 -9.85 26.93
CA ARG A 243 2.57 -9.25 28.14
C ARG A 243 3.41 -8.00 27.88
N LEU A 244 3.88 -7.79 26.64
CA LEU A 244 4.66 -6.60 26.29
C LEU A 244 3.80 -5.32 26.32
N TYR A 245 2.47 -5.46 26.28
CA TYR A 245 1.56 -4.35 26.52
C TYR A 245 1.49 -3.93 28.00
N ASP A 246 1.91 -4.75 28.96
CA ASP A 246 1.89 -4.36 30.38
C ASP A 246 2.97 -3.30 30.67
N THR A 247 4.03 -3.28 29.87
CA THR A 247 5.17 -2.35 30.04
C THR A 247 5.13 -1.23 29.02
N ASN A 248 5.19 0.03 29.50
CA ASN A 248 5.34 1.23 28.66
C ASN A 248 4.24 1.42 27.59
N PHE A 249 3.03 0.87 27.80
CA PHE A 249 1.91 0.97 26.84
C PHE A 249 1.66 2.40 26.37
N LYS A 250 1.54 3.34 27.33
CA LYS A 250 1.25 4.75 27.05
C LYS A 250 2.33 5.44 26.21
N LYS A 251 3.57 4.93 26.22
CA LYS A 251 4.68 5.46 25.43
C LYS A 251 4.65 4.95 23.98
N PHE A 252 4.32 3.68 23.81
CA PHE A 252 4.43 2.98 22.53
C PHE A 252 3.13 2.96 21.72
N LEU A 253 1.98 2.99 22.39
CA LEU A 253 0.66 3.09 21.76
C LEU A 253 0.57 4.29 20.81
N PRO A 254 0.94 5.54 21.19
CA PRO A 254 0.82 6.68 20.30
C PRO A 254 1.67 6.55 19.02
N LEU A 255 2.84 5.88 19.09
CA LEU A 255 3.70 5.67 17.92
C LEU A 255 3.06 4.69 16.93
N ALA A 256 2.56 3.55 17.42
CA ALA A 256 1.88 2.58 16.56
C ALA A 256 0.56 3.12 16.02
N ALA A 257 -0.19 3.89 16.83
CA ALA A 257 -1.40 4.57 16.39
C ALA A 257 -1.10 5.64 15.34
N LEU A 258 -0.05 6.45 15.52
CA LEU A 258 0.38 7.46 14.55
C LEU A 258 0.77 6.84 13.21
N ALA A 259 1.50 5.72 13.23
CA ALA A 259 1.76 4.95 12.01
C ALA A 259 0.45 4.55 11.31
N GLY A 260 -0.58 4.18 12.08
CA GLY A 260 -1.88 3.83 11.55
C GLY A 260 -2.63 5.00 10.92
N VAL A 261 -2.61 6.17 11.58
CA VAL A 261 -3.21 7.40 11.05
C VAL A 261 -2.51 7.83 9.75
N ILE A 262 -1.17 7.86 9.74
CA ILE A 262 -0.40 8.24 8.56
C ILE A 262 -0.71 7.28 7.40
N TRP A 263 -0.74 5.97 7.67
CA TRP A 263 -1.07 5.00 6.62
C TRP A 263 -2.50 5.19 6.10
N TYR A 264 -3.48 5.39 6.98
CA TYR A 264 -4.85 5.60 6.53
C TYR A 264 -5.00 6.88 5.69
N PHE A 265 -4.30 7.96 6.04
CA PHE A 265 -4.27 9.16 5.20
C PHE A 265 -3.77 8.88 3.78
N SER A 266 -2.88 7.91 3.58
CA SER A 266 -2.51 7.50 2.23
C SER A 266 -3.71 6.99 1.42
N ILE A 267 -4.52 6.10 1.99
CA ILE A 267 -5.71 5.54 1.33
C ILE A 267 -6.80 6.60 1.15
N MET A 268 -6.99 7.47 2.15
CA MET A 268 -7.97 8.55 2.07
C MET A 268 -7.63 9.54 0.94
N PHE A 269 -6.40 10.05 0.91
CA PHE A 269 -5.95 10.97 -0.15
C PHE A 269 -5.90 10.28 -1.52
N TYR A 270 -5.60 8.99 -1.56
CA TYR A 270 -5.68 8.19 -2.78
C TYR A 270 -7.11 8.16 -3.33
N GLY A 271 -8.12 7.90 -2.49
CA GLY A 271 -9.53 7.92 -2.91
C GLY A 271 -9.96 9.31 -3.40
N MET A 272 -9.65 10.35 -2.63
CA MET A 272 -9.95 11.74 -3.01
C MET A 272 -9.30 12.15 -4.34
N GLY A 273 -8.01 11.84 -4.49
CA GLY A 273 -7.23 12.13 -5.69
C GLY A 273 -7.71 11.34 -6.90
N SER A 274 -7.97 10.04 -6.73
CA SER A 274 -8.46 9.17 -7.80
C SER A 274 -9.84 9.59 -8.31
N ASN A 275 -10.75 9.95 -7.41
CA ASN A 275 -12.06 10.48 -7.81
C ASN A 275 -11.96 11.80 -8.59
N SER A 276 -10.99 12.65 -8.23
CA SER A 276 -10.72 13.91 -8.94
C SER A 276 -10.08 13.69 -10.31
N LEU A 277 -9.26 12.64 -10.46
CA LEU A 277 -8.62 12.25 -11.73
C LEU A 277 -9.57 11.56 -12.71
N GLY A 278 -10.78 11.20 -12.29
CA GLY A 278 -11.80 10.58 -13.13
C GLY A 278 -11.41 9.19 -13.63
N LYS A 279 -11.67 8.89 -14.91
CA LYS A 279 -11.57 7.54 -15.52
C LYS A 279 -10.21 6.86 -15.31
N MET A 280 -9.14 7.64 -15.23
CA MET A 280 -7.76 7.13 -15.07
C MET A 280 -7.26 7.14 -13.62
N GLY A 281 -8.04 7.63 -12.66
CA GLY A 281 -7.64 7.76 -11.26
C GLY A 281 -7.22 6.42 -10.63
N ALA A 282 -8.01 5.37 -10.85
CA ALA A 282 -7.70 4.03 -10.33
C ALA A 282 -6.41 3.44 -10.92
N SER A 283 -5.97 3.86 -12.11
CA SER A 283 -4.78 3.34 -12.79
C SER A 283 -3.57 4.24 -12.59
N VAL A 284 -3.64 5.48 -13.09
CA VAL A 284 -2.58 6.50 -13.04
C VAL A 284 -2.37 6.96 -11.60
N GLY A 285 -3.45 7.19 -10.85
CA GLY A 285 -3.35 7.56 -9.43
C GLY A 285 -2.70 6.46 -8.61
N TRP A 286 -3.00 5.19 -8.89
CA TRP A 286 -2.37 4.06 -8.21
C TRP A 286 -0.87 3.97 -8.52
N ALA A 287 -0.51 4.03 -9.81
CA ALA A 287 0.89 4.03 -10.24
C ALA A 287 1.68 5.16 -9.56
N THR A 288 1.08 6.35 -9.51
CA THR A 288 1.66 7.55 -8.92
C THR A 288 1.88 7.38 -7.41
N MET A 289 0.84 6.96 -6.68
CA MET A 289 0.93 6.74 -5.23
C MET A 289 2.00 5.70 -4.90
N GLN A 290 1.98 4.55 -5.59
CA GLN A 290 2.92 3.45 -5.34
C GLN A 290 4.35 3.88 -5.64
N THR A 291 4.59 4.53 -6.77
CA THR A 291 5.92 5.02 -7.14
C THR A 291 6.44 6.05 -6.13
N LEU A 292 5.60 7.01 -5.73
CA LEU A 292 5.97 8.02 -4.73
C LEU A 292 6.22 7.42 -3.35
N SER A 293 5.46 6.40 -2.95
CA SER A 293 5.69 5.70 -1.68
C SER A 293 7.10 5.10 -1.61
N ILE A 294 7.59 4.54 -2.72
CA ILE A 294 8.94 3.97 -2.82
C ILE A 294 9.98 5.08 -2.76
N LEU A 295 9.77 6.17 -3.51
CA LEU A 295 10.66 7.32 -3.53
C LEU A 295 10.81 7.94 -2.13
N VAL A 296 9.69 8.27 -1.48
CA VAL A 296 9.65 8.90 -0.17
C VAL A 296 10.17 7.94 0.91
N GLY A 297 9.87 6.65 0.83
CA GLY A 297 10.41 5.64 1.74
C GLY A 297 11.94 5.56 1.70
N ASN A 298 12.54 5.59 0.49
CA ASN A 298 14.00 5.64 0.35
C ASN A 298 14.58 6.95 0.90
N MET A 299 13.95 8.10 0.61
CA MET A 299 14.37 9.40 1.17
C MET A 299 14.31 9.41 2.70
N ALA A 300 13.24 8.88 3.29
CA ALA A 300 13.13 8.73 4.73
C ALA A 300 14.23 7.81 5.31
N GLY A 301 14.58 6.74 4.60
CA GLY A 301 15.74 5.90 4.92
C GLY A 301 17.05 6.71 4.97
N ILE A 302 17.29 7.58 3.98
CA ILE A 302 18.49 8.44 3.93
C ILE A 302 18.51 9.41 5.12
N ILE A 303 17.38 10.09 5.38
CA ILE A 303 17.26 11.07 6.48
C ILE A 303 17.44 10.42 7.84
N THR A 304 16.86 9.22 8.04
CA THR A 304 17.01 8.45 9.29
C THR A 304 18.39 7.81 9.43
N GLY A 305 19.26 7.96 8.43
CA GLY A 305 20.64 7.51 8.46
C GLY A 305 20.85 6.04 8.11
N GLU A 306 19.84 5.35 7.58
CA GLU A 306 19.96 3.94 7.17
C GLU A 306 21.00 3.70 6.07
N TRP A 307 21.35 4.74 5.32
CA TRP A 307 22.32 4.66 4.24
C TRP A 307 23.70 5.18 4.65
N LYS A 308 23.89 5.60 5.92
CA LYS A 308 25.20 6.04 6.42
C LYS A 308 26.19 4.88 6.35
N GLY A 309 27.40 5.14 5.85
CA GLY A 309 28.44 4.12 5.69
C GLY A 309 28.30 3.22 4.45
N THR A 310 27.28 3.45 3.61
CA THR A 310 27.09 2.69 2.37
C THR A 310 28.08 3.11 1.29
N GLN A 311 28.59 2.15 0.52
CA GLN A 311 29.49 2.42 -0.60
C GLN A 311 28.88 3.36 -1.65
N LYS A 312 29.68 4.27 -2.21
CA LYS A 312 29.25 5.24 -3.24
C LYS A 312 28.55 4.57 -4.43
N ASN A 313 29.04 3.40 -4.86
CA ASN A 313 28.44 2.65 -5.97
C ASN A 313 27.02 2.16 -5.67
N THR A 314 26.75 1.75 -4.42
CA THR A 314 25.42 1.34 -3.98
C THR A 314 24.46 2.53 -3.90
N MET A 315 24.95 3.69 -3.44
CA MET A 315 24.18 4.94 -3.46
C MET A 315 23.84 5.38 -4.89
N MET A 316 24.79 5.33 -5.82
CA MET A 316 24.53 5.65 -7.24
C MET A 316 23.51 4.70 -7.87
N LEU A 317 23.55 3.42 -7.51
CA LEU A 317 22.56 2.45 -7.97
C LEU A 317 21.15 2.80 -7.46
N MET A 318 21.03 3.16 -6.17
CA MET A 318 19.76 3.61 -5.59
C MET A 318 19.24 4.87 -6.29
N TYR A 319 20.09 5.88 -6.53
CA TYR A 319 19.71 7.08 -7.27
C TYR A 319 19.29 6.77 -8.71
N GLY A 320 20.00 5.87 -9.41
CA GLY A 320 19.62 5.44 -10.76
C GLY A 320 18.24 4.78 -10.80
N GLY A 321 17.94 3.91 -9.85
CA GLY A 321 16.61 3.29 -9.73
C GLY A 321 15.51 4.31 -9.44
N VAL A 322 15.76 5.23 -8.50
CA VAL A 322 14.88 6.38 -8.19
C VAL A 322 14.61 7.25 -9.41
N SER A 323 15.63 7.55 -10.23
CA SER A 323 15.45 8.31 -11.47
C SER A 323 14.54 7.60 -12.46
N LEU A 324 14.65 6.28 -12.61
CA LEU A 324 13.75 5.50 -13.47
C LEU A 324 12.30 5.53 -12.97
N LEU A 325 12.09 5.43 -11.65
CA LEU A 325 10.77 5.58 -11.06
C LEU A 325 10.12 6.92 -11.44
N ILE A 326 10.88 8.01 -11.36
CA ILE A 326 10.41 9.35 -11.75
C ILE A 326 10.13 9.41 -13.26
N ILE A 327 11.02 8.89 -14.10
CA ILE A 327 10.84 8.88 -15.56
C ILE A 327 9.58 8.11 -15.94
N GLY A 328 9.38 6.92 -15.39
CA GLY A 328 8.18 6.12 -15.66
C GLY A 328 6.91 6.82 -15.20
N LEU A 329 6.94 7.50 -14.06
CA LEU A 329 5.82 8.32 -13.58
C LEU A 329 5.49 9.48 -14.54
N VAL A 330 6.51 10.21 -15.01
CA VAL A 330 6.32 11.30 -15.98
C VAL A 330 5.70 10.76 -17.27
N ILE A 331 6.13 9.60 -17.76
CA ILE A 331 5.57 8.99 -18.97
C ILE A 331 4.09 8.63 -18.79
N ILE A 332 3.69 8.13 -17.62
CA ILE A 332 2.27 7.83 -17.33
C ILE A 332 1.43 9.12 -17.27
N ALA A 333 2.03 10.24 -16.88
CA ALA A 333 1.33 11.52 -16.70
C ALA A 333 1.22 12.38 -17.99
N LEU A 334 1.96 12.03 -19.06
CA LEU A 334 1.95 12.71 -20.36
C LEU A 334 0.86 12.17 -21.30
#